data_AF-A0A845GQD5-F1
#
_entry.id   AF-A0A845GQD5-F1
#
_cell.length_a   1.000
_cell.length_b   1.000
_cell.length_c   1.000
_cell.angle_alpha   90.00
_cell.angle_beta   90.00
_cell.angle_gamma   90.00
#
_symmetry.space_group_name_H-M   'P 1'
#
loop_
_entity.id
_entity.type
_entity.pdbx_description
1 polymer ?
#
loop_
_entity_poly.entity_id
_entity_poly.type
_entity_poly.pdbx_seq_one_letter_code
_entity_poly.pdbx_strand_id
1 'polypeptide(L)'
;MTPPSRQAILRRRIAACALLAATLAGGARAQQYLYRGMAADPATPGQPVLQVSALGLTVRPGDVAHPDAGALVQPTDGHGHGQGMSVIWSDTDADACQLPPFARPAGGNWNGTGNPESVRVWRLDLIAHPLPGTLASAPDPVAGPRPAPSHAVVTTVVPGMELARFQTTVGATAAHWVIVPPPAQACPLN
;
A
#
# COMPACT_ATOMS: atom_id res chain seq x y z
N MET A 1 -38.49 -11.65 -48.87
CA MET A 1 -37.49 -11.33 -47.82
C MET A 1 -37.41 -9.81 -47.73
N THR A 2 -37.85 -9.24 -46.62
CA THR A 2 -37.95 -7.78 -46.44
C THR A 2 -36.67 -7.28 -45.74
N PRO A 3 -35.97 -6.26 -46.27
CA PRO A 3 -34.75 -5.77 -45.64
C PRO A 3 -35.08 -5.15 -44.27
N PRO A 4 -34.21 -5.32 -43.25
CA PRO A 4 -34.43 -4.75 -41.93
C PRO A 4 -34.47 -3.21 -42.01
N SER A 5 -35.42 -2.61 -41.30
CA SER A 5 -35.62 -1.17 -41.27
C SER A 5 -34.37 -0.44 -40.74
N ARG A 6 -34.09 0.77 -41.24
CA ARG A 6 -32.94 1.60 -40.80
C ARG A 6 -32.89 1.78 -39.28
N GLN A 7 -34.05 1.78 -38.60
CA GLN A 7 -34.15 1.85 -37.14
C GLN A 7 -33.61 0.59 -36.44
N ALA A 8 -33.81 -0.60 -37.01
CA ALA A 8 -33.28 -1.86 -36.45
C ALA A 8 -31.75 -1.93 -36.57
N ILE A 9 -31.17 -1.36 -37.64
CA ILE A 9 -29.72 -1.26 -37.84
C ILE A 9 -29.11 -0.27 -36.85
N LEU A 10 -29.77 0.89 -36.62
CA LEU A 10 -29.29 1.89 -35.67
C LEU A 10 -29.29 1.37 -34.22
N ARG A 11 -30.36 0.68 -33.81
CA ARG A 11 -30.48 0.10 -32.45
C ARG A 11 -29.42 -0.97 -32.18
N ARG A 12 -29.11 -1.82 -33.17
CA ARG A 12 -28.06 -2.83 -33.05
C ARG A 12 -26.66 -2.22 -32.93
N ARG A 13 -26.39 -1.12 -33.65
CA ARG A 13 -25.10 -0.41 -33.57
C ARG A 13 -24.92 0.30 -32.22
N ILE A 14 -25.97 0.93 -31.70
CA ILE A 14 -25.93 1.58 -30.38
C ILE A 14 -25.73 0.55 -29.27
N ALA A 15 -26.43 -0.59 -29.32
CA ALA A 15 -26.26 -1.67 -28.36
C ALA A 15 -24.84 -2.28 -28.39
N ALA A 16 -24.27 -2.46 -29.60
CA ALA A 16 -22.90 -2.96 -29.75
C ALA A 16 -21.85 -1.95 -29.22
N CYS A 17 -22.03 -0.65 -29.44
CA CYS A 17 -21.15 0.38 -28.89
C CYS A 17 -21.26 0.49 -27.36
N ALA A 18 -22.47 0.35 -26.80
CA ALA A 18 -22.68 0.37 -25.35
C ALA A 18 -22.03 -0.84 -24.65
N LEU A 19 -22.09 -2.03 -25.26
CA LEU A 19 -21.39 -3.21 -24.74
C LEU A 19 -19.87 -3.06 -24.80
N LEU A 20 -19.32 -2.48 -25.88
CA LEU A 20 -17.89 -2.26 -26.04
C LEU A 20 -17.35 -1.25 -25.01
N ALA A 21 -18.10 -0.18 -24.72
CA ALA A 21 -17.76 0.80 -23.70
C ALA A 21 -17.80 0.20 -22.28
N ALA A 22 -18.76 -0.69 -22.00
CA ALA A 22 -18.86 -1.37 -20.71
C ALA A 22 -17.70 -2.36 -20.47
N THR A 23 -17.19 -3.01 -21.52
CA THR A 23 -16.02 -3.89 -21.42
C THR A 23 -14.69 -3.14 -21.26
N LEU A 24 -14.59 -1.91 -21.78
CA LEU A 24 -13.39 -1.07 -21.63
C LEU A 24 -13.36 -0.32 -20.29
N ALA A 25 -14.52 -0.02 -19.69
CA ALA A 25 -14.60 0.60 -18.37
C ALA A 25 -14.37 -0.38 -17.21
N GLY A 26 -14.47 -1.70 -17.45
CA GLY A 26 -14.44 -2.74 -16.40
C GLY A 26 -13.05 -3.26 -15.98
N GLY A 27 -11.94 -2.70 -16.46
CA GLY A 27 -10.63 -3.33 -16.31
C GLY A 27 -9.48 -2.45 -15.80
N ALA A 28 -9.67 -1.14 -15.65
CA ALA A 28 -8.66 -0.32 -15.00
C ALA A 28 -8.78 -0.55 -13.48
N ARG A 29 -8.04 -1.51 -12.94
CA ARG A 29 -7.76 -1.51 -11.50
C ARG A 29 -7.17 -0.13 -11.22
N ALA A 30 -7.87 0.69 -10.43
CA ALA A 30 -7.32 1.95 -9.96
C ALA A 30 -5.93 1.64 -9.42
N GLN A 31 -4.93 2.39 -9.88
CA GLN A 31 -3.54 2.21 -9.51
C GLN A 31 -3.45 2.23 -7.98
N GLN A 32 -2.77 1.26 -7.35
CA GLN A 32 -2.68 1.19 -5.89
C GLN A 32 -1.24 1.28 -5.44
N TYR A 33 -1.00 2.11 -4.43
CA TYR A 33 0.32 2.33 -3.88
C TYR A 33 0.32 2.06 -2.37
N LEU A 34 1.43 1.51 -1.88
CA LEU A 34 1.73 1.47 -0.45
C LEU A 34 2.89 2.40 -0.15
N TYR A 35 2.79 3.17 0.93
CA TYR A 35 3.83 4.07 1.40
C TYR A 35 4.25 3.72 2.83
N ARG A 36 5.55 3.81 3.13
CA ARG A 36 6.08 3.64 4.48
C ARG A 36 7.34 4.47 4.67
N GLY A 37 7.45 5.11 5.84
CA GLY A 37 8.70 5.69 6.29
C GLY A 37 9.66 4.58 6.74
N MET A 38 10.83 4.45 6.11
CA MET A 38 11.82 3.43 6.46
C MET A 38 13.24 3.99 6.40
N ALA A 39 14.13 3.43 7.22
CA ALA A 39 15.54 3.73 7.19
C ALA A 39 16.16 3.21 5.89
N ALA A 40 17.06 3.99 5.29
CA ALA A 40 17.86 3.52 4.16
C ALA A 40 18.98 2.61 4.66
N ASP A 41 19.22 1.50 3.98
CA ASP A 41 20.32 0.58 4.31
C ASP A 41 21.66 1.22 3.94
N PRO A 42 22.56 1.49 4.91
CA PRO A 42 23.88 2.04 4.62
C PRO A 42 24.79 1.06 3.86
N ALA A 43 24.53 -0.24 3.94
CA ALA A 43 25.30 -1.27 3.22
C ALA A 43 24.83 -1.44 1.77
N THR A 44 23.55 -1.13 1.49
CA THR A 44 22.94 -1.29 0.16
C THR A 44 22.17 -0.01 -0.23
N PRO A 45 22.86 1.00 -0.80
CA PRO A 45 22.23 2.25 -1.18
C PRO A 45 20.99 2.05 -2.07
N GLY A 46 19.89 2.70 -1.72
CA GLY A 46 18.62 2.55 -2.46
C GLY A 46 17.79 1.34 -2.05
N GLN A 47 18.14 0.64 -0.96
CA GLN A 47 17.29 -0.37 -0.31
C GLN A 47 16.85 0.09 1.10
N PRO A 48 15.67 -0.33 1.58
CA PRO A 48 15.28 -0.12 2.96
C PRO A 48 16.00 -1.12 3.89
N VAL A 49 16.21 -0.75 5.15
CA VAL A 49 16.67 -1.67 6.20
C VAL A 49 15.63 -2.77 6.45
N LEU A 50 16.07 -4.02 6.57
CA LEU A 50 15.18 -5.18 6.82
C LEU A 50 15.06 -5.57 8.29
N GLN A 51 15.82 -4.92 9.18
CA GLN A 51 15.86 -5.23 10.61
C GLN A 51 14.51 -4.98 11.28
N VAL A 52 14.09 -5.92 12.16
CA VAL A 52 12.88 -5.85 13.00
C VAL A 52 12.92 -4.60 13.88
N SER A 53 12.31 -3.52 13.39
CA SER A 53 12.38 -2.20 14.01
C SER A 53 11.24 -1.31 13.52
N ALA A 54 11.04 -0.18 14.19
CA ALA A 54 10.05 0.82 13.80
C ALA A 54 10.23 1.38 12.39
N LEU A 55 11.47 1.37 11.89
CA LEU A 55 11.87 1.98 10.63
C LEU A 55 12.31 0.93 9.60
N GLY A 56 12.15 -0.36 9.88
CA GLY A 56 12.47 -1.42 8.92
C GLY A 56 11.31 -1.74 7.98
N LEU A 57 11.64 -2.40 6.87
CA LEU A 57 10.69 -3.12 6.01
C LEU A 57 10.29 -4.43 6.69
N THR A 58 9.46 -4.32 7.71
CA THR A 58 9.13 -5.42 8.62
C THR A 58 7.96 -5.06 9.52
N VAL A 59 7.55 -6.00 10.36
CA VAL A 59 6.59 -5.81 11.46
C VAL A 59 7.31 -5.27 12.69
N ARG A 60 6.74 -4.26 13.33
CA ARG A 60 7.26 -3.81 14.63
C ARG A 60 6.74 -4.76 15.72
N PRO A 61 7.49 -5.03 16.79
CA PRO A 61 7.02 -5.93 17.86
C PRO A 61 5.63 -5.59 18.43
N GLY A 62 5.22 -4.32 18.42
CA GLY A 62 3.89 -3.89 18.87
C GLY A 62 2.76 -4.02 17.83
N ASP A 63 3.06 -4.32 16.57
CA ASP A 63 2.06 -4.45 15.49
C ASP A 63 1.53 -5.89 15.36
N VAL A 64 1.97 -6.80 16.23
CA VAL A 64 1.48 -8.19 16.35
C VAL A 64 1.22 -8.53 17.81
N ALA A 65 0.18 -9.32 18.07
CA ALA A 65 -0.23 -9.66 19.45
C ALA A 65 0.85 -10.43 20.22
N HIS A 66 1.68 -11.20 19.51
CA HIS A 66 2.77 -11.99 20.06
C HIS A 66 4.04 -11.75 19.21
N PRO A 67 5.06 -11.04 19.71
CA PRO A 67 6.25 -10.69 18.93
C PRO A 67 7.35 -11.76 18.89
N ASP A 68 7.10 -12.97 19.39
CA ASP A 68 8.09 -14.05 19.39
C ASP A 68 8.28 -14.65 18.00
N ALA A 69 9.47 -15.19 17.70
CA ALA A 69 9.78 -15.69 16.35
C ALA A 69 8.85 -16.83 15.88
N GLY A 70 8.37 -17.66 16.81
CA GLY A 70 7.38 -18.72 16.58
C GLY A 70 5.93 -18.27 16.71
N ALA A 71 5.69 -16.98 16.95
CA ALA A 71 4.35 -16.45 17.02
C ALA A 71 3.67 -16.48 15.67
N LEU A 72 2.34 -16.62 15.71
CA LEU A 72 1.51 -16.68 14.54
C LEU A 72 0.89 -15.31 14.28
N VAL A 73 1.24 -14.72 13.14
CA VAL A 73 0.60 -13.51 12.63
C VAL A 73 -0.80 -13.87 12.18
N GLN A 74 -1.77 -13.13 12.72
CA GLN A 74 -3.17 -13.20 12.33
C GLN A 74 -3.53 -11.97 11.49
N PRO A 75 -4.47 -12.06 10.53
CA PRO A 75 -4.92 -10.90 9.78
C PRO A 75 -5.38 -9.74 10.68
N THR A 76 -6.06 -10.06 11.77
CA THR A 76 -6.54 -9.11 12.78
C THR A 76 -6.27 -9.61 14.21
N ASP A 77 -6.28 -8.70 15.19
CA ASP A 77 -6.29 -9.03 16.61
C ASP A 77 -7.70 -9.38 17.12
N GLY A 78 -7.82 -9.65 18.42
CA GLY A 78 -9.11 -9.96 19.06
C GLY A 78 -10.13 -8.81 19.08
N HIS A 79 -9.72 -7.59 18.70
CA HIS A 79 -10.56 -6.40 18.59
C HIS A 79 -10.85 -6.01 17.13
N GLY A 80 -10.33 -6.77 16.16
CA GLY A 80 -10.50 -6.51 14.74
C GLY A 80 -9.52 -5.49 14.16
N HIS A 81 -8.47 -5.09 14.89
CA HIS A 81 -7.37 -4.28 14.36
C HIS A 81 -6.44 -5.14 13.51
N GLY A 82 -5.94 -4.59 12.39
CA GLY A 82 -5.01 -5.33 11.53
C GLY A 82 -3.69 -5.62 12.23
N GLN A 83 -3.14 -6.84 12.09
CA GLN A 83 -1.76 -7.13 12.54
C GLN A 83 -0.81 -7.22 11.35
N GLY A 84 0.40 -6.69 11.51
CA GLY A 84 1.43 -6.77 10.47
C GLY A 84 2.17 -5.45 10.26
N MET A 85 2.61 -5.20 9.03
CA MET A 85 3.43 -4.01 8.74
C MET A 85 2.54 -2.81 8.41
N SER A 86 2.55 -1.78 9.27
CA SER A 86 1.86 -0.52 9.01
C SER A 86 2.33 0.17 7.74
N VAL A 87 1.39 0.60 6.92
CA VAL A 87 1.62 1.33 5.67
C VAL A 87 0.52 2.37 5.50
N ILE A 88 0.71 3.27 4.55
CA ILE A 88 -0.39 4.04 3.98
C ILE A 88 -0.71 3.48 2.63
N TRP A 89 -1.99 3.45 2.32
CA TRP A 89 -2.44 3.16 0.98
C TRP A 89 -3.04 4.37 0.32
N SER A 90 -2.90 4.41 -1.00
CA SER A 90 -3.53 5.37 -1.88
C SER A 90 -3.93 4.70 -3.19
N ASP A 91 -4.98 5.21 -3.82
CA ASP A 91 -5.44 4.89 -5.18
C ASP A 91 -4.84 5.82 -6.26
N THR A 92 -3.98 6.74 -5.82
CA THR A 92 -3.24 7.69 -6.64
C THR A 92 -1.80 7.75 -6.15
N ASP A 93 -0.88 8.21 -7.00
CA ASP A 93 0.48 8.48 -6.56
C ASP A 93 0.43 9.72 -5.68
N ALA A 94 0.23 9.51 -4.38
CA ALA A 94 0.06 10.59 -3.42
C ALA A 94 1.37 11.37 -3.32
N ASP A 95 1.28 12.69 -3.49
CA ASP A 95 2.37 13.57 -3.11
C ASP A 95 2.67 13.34 -1.62
N ALA A 96 3.95 13.36 -1.24
CA ALA A 96 4.41 13.27 0.14
C ALA A 96 3.68 14.26 1.08
N CYS A 97 3.15 15.36 0.55
CA CYS A 97 2.34 16.32 1.31
C CYS A 97 0.92 15.88 1.64
N GLN A 98 0.34 14.99 0.84
CA GLN A 98 -0.97 14.41 1.11
C GLN A 98 -0.87 13.20 2.04
N LEU A 99 0.32 12.62 2.19
CA LEU A 99 0.52 11.52 3.13
C LEU A 99 0.28 11.99 4.58
N PRO A 100 -0.35 11.15 5.42
CA PRO A 100 -0.52 11.46 6.84
C PRO A 100 0.83 11.75 7.54
N PRO A 101 0.83 12.39 8.72
CA PRO A 101 2.05 12.94 9.35
C PRO A 101 3.24 11.98 9.52
N PHE A 102 2.99 10.67 9.62
CA PHE A 102 4.03 9.64 9.67
C PHE A 102 4.88 9.52 8.38
N ALA A 103 4.55 10.21 7.27
CA ALA A 103 5.31 10.22 6.01
C ALA A 103 5.57 11.63 5.44
N ARG A 104 5.50 12.66 6.27
CA ARG A 104 5.95 14.00 5.90
C ARG A 104 7.44 14.18 6.22
N PRO A 105 8.21 14.94 5.42
CA PRO A 105 9.60 15.27 5.75
C PRO A 105 9.73 15.93 7.14
N ALA A 106 10.81 15.64 7.86
CA ALA A 106 11.08 16.20 9.19
C ALA A 106 11.40 17.72 9.16
N GLY A 107 10.82 18.49 10.08
CA GLY A 107 11.12 19.91 10.32
C GLY A 107 10.16 20.58 11.32
N GLY A 108 10.63 21.59 12.06
CA GLY A 108 9.78 22.54 12.80
C GLY A 108 8.79 21.98 13.83
N ASN A 109 9.27 21.21 14.81
CA ASN A 109 8.57 20.75 16.04
C ASN A 109 7.86 19.38 16.03
N TRP A 110 7.90 18.55 14.97
CA TRP A 110 7.20 17.25 15.00
C TRP A 110 7.98 16.08 14.39
N ASN A 111 7.80 14.88 14.99
CA ASN A 111 8.42 13.59 14.63
C ASN A 111 7.77 12.94 13.37
N GLY A 112 7.74 13.65 12.24
CA GLY A 112 7.61 13.03 10.91
C GLY A 112 8.95 12.39 10.51
N THR A 113 8.93 11.25 9.80
CA THR A 113 10.10 10.43 9.37
C THR A 113 11.46 11.09 9.59
N GLY A 114 12.11 10.76 10.72
CA GLY A 114 13.28 11.47 11.23
C GLY A 114 14.43 11.55 10.24
N ASN A 115 15.05 12.72 10.15
CA ASN A 115 16.23 13.04 9.33
C ASN A 115 16.17 12.52 7.86
N PRO A 116 16.05 13.39 6.85
CA PRO A 116 16.07 13.03 5.43
C PRO A 116 17.41 12.45 4.96
N GLU A 117 18.41 12.26 5.83
CA GLU A 117 19.62 11.47 5.57
C GLU A 117 19.47 10.01 6.05
N SER A 118 18.71 9.74 7.12
CA SER A 118 18.57 8.40 7.70
C SER A 118 17.23 7.71 7.45
N VAL A 119 16.12 8.44 7.31
CA VAL A 119 14.80 7.87 6.96
C VAL A 119 14.31 8.47 5.64
N ARG A 120 13.65 7.64 4.82
CA ARG A 120 13.00 8.04 3.57
C ARG A 120 11.56 7.54 3.54
N VAL A 121 10.74 8.19 2.74
CA VAL A 121 9.44 7.64 2.34
C VAL A 121 9.68 6.73 1.16
N TRP A 122 9.21 5.49 1.29
CA TRP A 122 9.28 4.49 0.24
C TRP A 122 7.88 4.20 -0.28
N ARG A 123 7.78 3.88 -1.57
CA ARG A 123 6.56 3.54 -2.27
C ARG A 123 6.69 2.17 -2.93
N LEU A 124 5.65 1.34 -2.81
CA LEU A 124 5.45 0.13 -3.59
C LEU A 124 4.24 0.32 -4.52
N ASP A 125 4.45 0.10 -5.81
CA ASP A 125 3.39 0.05 -6.82
C ASP A 125 2.80 -1.36 -6.86
N LEU A 126 1.54 -1.53 -6.44
CA LEU A 126 0.89 -2.84 -6.35
C LEU A 126 0.39 -3.38 -7.69
N ILE A 127 0.35 -2.56 -8.74
CA ILE A 127 0.01 -3.00 -10.09
C ILE A 127 1.25 -3.57 -10.77
N ALA A 128 2.38 -2.87 -10.69
CA ALA A 128 3.66 -3.31 -11.24
C ALA A 128 4.29 -4.43 -10.41
N HIS A 129 4.16 -4.34 -9.08
CA HIS A 129 4.74 -5.28 -8.13
C HIS A 129 3.69 -5.70 -7.08
N PRO A 130 2.78 -6.62 -7.44
CA PRO A 130 1.79 -7.16 -6.51
C PRO A 130 2.47 -7.76 -5.28
N LEU A 131 1.81 -7.68 -4.13
CA LEU A 131 2.24 -8.40 -2.94
C LEU A 131 2.32 -9.91 -3.25
N PRO A 132 3.28 -10.64 -2.66
CA PRO A 132 3.29 -12.10 -2.69
C PRO A 132 1.91 -12.65 -2.29
N GLY A 133 1.46 -13.74 -2.93
CA GLY A 133 0.10 -14.28 -2.72
C GLY A 133 -0.22 -14.77 -1.30
N THR A 134 0.75 -14.76 -0.40
CA THR A 134 0.60 -15.04 1.03
C THR A 134 0.36 -13.79 1.88
N LEU A 135 0.52 -12.60 1.29
CA LEU A 135 0.32 -11.29 1.91
C LEU A 135 -0.88 -10.56 1.29
N ALA A 136 -1.50 -9.70 2.09
CA ALA A 136 -2.58 -8.82 1.67
C ALA A 136 -2.37 -7.42 2.24
N SER A 137 -3.01 -6.40 1.66
CA SER A 137 -3.19 -5.09 2.29
C SER A 137 -4.63 -4.99 2.80
N ALA A 138 -4.79 -4.61 4.08
CA ALA A 138 -6.08 -4.38 4.70
C ALA A 138 -6.15 -2.95 5.27
N PRO A 139 -7.33 -2.28 5.25
CA PRO A 139 -7.52 -1.03 5.97
C PRO A 139 -7.42 -1.26 7.49
N ASP A 140 -6.91 -0.26 8.22
CA ASP A 140 -6.89 -0.29 9.68
C ASP A 140 -7.15 1.13 10.25
N PRO A 141 -8.27 1.37 10.95
CA PRO A 141 -9.28 0.38 11.36
C PRO A 141 -10.09 -0.18 10.18
N VAL A 142 -10.62 -1.39 10.33
CA VAL A 142 -11.38 -2.14 9.30
C VAL A 142 -12.76 -1.51 9.02
N ALA A 143 -13.16 -0.46 9.73
CA ALA A 143 -14.50 0.11 9.66
C ALA A 143 -14.68 1.14 8.52
N GLY A 144 -15.49 0.78 7.52
CA GLY A 144 -16.03 1.70 6.51
C GLY A 144 -15.24 1.80 5.20
N PRO A 145 -15.70 2.64 4.25
CA PRO A 145 -14.99 2.89 3.00
C PRO A 145 -13.61 3.49 3.31
N ARG A 146 -12.56 2.94 2.69
CA ARG A 146 -11.18 3.39 2.88
C ARG A 146 -10.98 4.75 2.19
N PRO A 147 -10.83 5.88 2.90
CA PRO A 147 -10.44 7.12 2.25
C PRO A 147 -9.01 6.96 1.70
N ALA A 148 -8.68 7.58 0.56
CA ALA A 148 -7.31 7.65 0.08
C ALA A 148 -6.75 9.07 0.32
N PRO A 149 -5.54 9.23 0.87
CA PRO A 149 -4.71 8.20 1.49
C PRO A 149 -5.19 7.81 2.91
N SER A 150 -5.03 6.55 3.33
CA SER A 150 -5.34 6.12 4.71
C SER A 150 -4.35 5.11 5.27
N HIS A 151 -4.38 4.98 6.61
CA HIS A 151 -3.70 3.90 7.31
C HIS A 151 -4.21 2.53 6.88
N ALA A 152 -3.27 1.59 6.89
CA ALA A 152 -3.45 0.23 6.46
C ALA A 152 -2.33 -0.65 6.99
N VAL A 153 -2.52 -1.96 6.85
CA VAL A 153 -1.56 -2.96 7.28
C VAL A 153 -1.31 -3.93 6.13
N VAL A 154 -0.04 -4.21 5.84
CA VAL A 154 0.33 -5.41 5.11
C VAL A 154 0.28 -6.57 6.09
N THR A 155 -0.58 -7.54 5.82
CA THR A 155 -0.90 -8.66 6.70
C THR A 155 -0.89 -9.99 5.94
N THR A 156 -1.20 -11.09 6.61
CA THR A 156 -1.31 -12.42 6.00
C THR A 156 -2.66 -12.59 5.31
N VAL A 157 -2.70 -13.36 4.21
CA VAL A 157 -3.99 -13.74 3.58
C VAL A 157 -4.74 -14.75 4.44
N VAL A 158 -4.01 -15.69 5.04
CA VAL A 158 -4.56 -16.73 5.91
C VAL A 158 -4.04 -16.56 7.35
N PRO A 159 -4.90 -16.79 8.35
CA PRO A 159 -4.50 -16.99 9.75
C PRO A 159 -3.32 -17.95 9.90
N GLY A 160 -2.39 -17.66 10.82
CA GLY A 160 -1.42 -18.65 11.25
C GLY A 160 -0.07 -18.66 10.53
N MET A 161 0.34 -17.57 9.87
CA MET A 161 1.70 -17.49 9.34
C MET A 161 2.69 -17.20 10.47
N GLU A 162 3.77 -17.98 10.58
CA GLU A 162 4.85 -17.68 11.52
C GLU A 162 5.46 -16.30 11.28
N LEU A 163 5.73 -15.55 12.35
CA LEU A 163 6.26 -14.18 12.28
C LEU A 163 7.57 -14.11 11.51
N ALA A 164 8.50 -15.05 11.73
CA ALA A 164 9.75 -15.09 10.98
C ALA A 164 9.53 -15.26 9.47
N ARG A 165 8.57 -16.10 9.07
CA ARG A 165 8.18 -16.28 7.66
C ARG A 165 7.50 -15.05 7.11
N PHE A 166 6.64 -14.40 7.89
CA PHE A 166 6.01 -13.14 7.53
C PHE A 166 7.05 -12.05 7.24
N GLN A 167 8.00 -11.85 8.17
CA GLN A 167 9.07 -10.87 8.04
C GLN A 167 9.96 -11.15 6.82
N THR A 168 10.32 -12.42 6.59
CA THR A 168 11.08 -12.84 5.41
C THR A 168 10.30 -12.55 4.11
N THR A 169 9.00 -12.81 4.10
CA THR A 169 8.14 -12.58 2.92
C THR A 169 7.98 -11.10 2.62
N VAL A 170 7.82 -10.26 3.65
CA VAL A 170 7.80 -8.80 3.51
C VAL A 170 9.16 -8.28 3.02
N GLY A 171 10.25 -8.75 3.62
CA GLY A 171 11.61 -8.36 3.24
C GLY A 171 11.95 -8.73 1.79
N ALA A 172 11.40 -9.82 1.26
CA ALA A 172 11.58 -10.21 -0.14
C ALA A 172 11.00 -9.18 -1.14
N THR A 173 10.17 -8.23 -0.69
CA THR A 173 9.64 -7.15 -1.53
C THR A 173 10.60 -5.96 -1.65
N ALA A 174 11.71 -5.92 -0.91
CA ALA A 174 12.59 -4.76 -0.78
C ALA A 174 12.99 -4.12 -2.11
N ALA A 175 13.38 -4.93 -3.10
CA ALA A 175 13.81 -4.47 -4.41
C ALA A 175 12.73 -3.74 -5.23
N HIS A 176 11.45 -3.84 -4.83
CA HIS A 176 10.32 -3.20 -5.49
C HIS A 176 9.89 -1.89 -4.82
N TRP A 177 10.47 -1.55 -3.67
CA TRP A 177 10.22 -0.27 -3.01
C TRP A 177 11.13 0.80 -3.60
N VAL A 178 10.53 1.92 -3.98
CA VAL A 178 11.26 3.07 -4.51
C VAL A 178 11.17 4.26 -3.56
N ILE A 179 12.25 5.03 -3.43
CA ILE A 179 12.25 6.25 -2.63
C ILE A 179 11.38 7.30 -3.33
N VAL A 180 10.43 7.86 -2.59
CA VAL A 180 9.65 9.01 -3.05
C VAL A 180 10.52 10.26 -2.88
N PRO A 181 10.68 11.09 -3.93
CA PRO A 181 11.37 12.36 -3.81
C PRO A 181 10.71 13.26 -2.75
N PRO A 182 11.48 14.08 -2.02
CA PRO A 182 10.89 15.07 -1.13
C PRO A 182 10.02 16.06 -1.94
N PRO A 183 8.91 16.54 -1.36
CA PRO A 183 8.06 17.53 -2.00
C PRO A 183 8.81 18.86 -2.17
N ALA A 184 8.43 19.64 -3.18
CA ALA A 184 8.99 20.98 -3.39
C ALA A 184 8.63 21.89 -2.19
N GLN A 185 9.63 22.31 -1.41
CA GLN A 185 9.60 23.20 -0.24
C GLN A 185 8.31 23.23 0.60
N ALA A 186 8.34 22.47 1.71
CA ALA A 186 7.42 22.48 2.84
C ALA A 186 5.95 22.24 2.49
N CYS A 187 5.47 21.03 2.79
CA CYS A 187 4.06 20.73 2.76
C CYS A 187 3.28 21.77 3.58
N PRO A 188 2.25 22.41 3.00
CA PRO A 188 1.45 23.36 3.75
C PRO A 188 0.95 22.69 5.03
N LEU A 189 1.15 23.36 6.17
CA LEU A 189 0.54 22.97 7.44
C LEU A 189 -0.96 23.27 7.32
N ASN A 190 -1.73 22.32 6.80
CA ASN A 190 -3.18 22.33 6.94
C ASN A 190 -3.56 22.03 8.39
#